data_AF-A0A2A2ETI2-F1
#
_entry.id   AF-A0A2A2ETI2-F1
#
_cell.length_a   1.000
_cell.length_b   1.000
_cell.length_c   1.000
_cell.angle_alpha   90.00
_cell.angle_beta   90.00
_cell.angle_gamma   90.00
#
_symmetry.space_group_name_H-M   'P 1'
#
loop_
_entity.id
_entity.type
_entity.pdbx_description
1 polymer ?
#
loop_
_entity_poly.entity_id
_entity_poly.type
_entity_poly.pdbx_seq_one_letter_code
_entity_poly.pdbx_strand_id
1 'polypeptide(L)'
;MKVIVIRAQGGILFVDTFLSGRERTVRGKGLDYLRPGAALCALLLAATANAASLTAEAGDAQRQQAELQAQIDAADDESRAMLAELRERESETRRLEQENARLVPHLVEQAEQLRRREAALDTLDVTRQALPSLQASLVARLDAWVENDLPFMQSQRRARVASLEEALGDPELDDAERMERILNVWRRELAYGMEMDAWRDHLVLAADDARPTRREVDYLRLGRVGLYYLTPDGREGGVWLAEEGGWAPLDDQQRREVRKGLRMARDQRAPELLQLPVSQPLEREDGPLSGEVGA
;
A
#
# COMPACT_ATOMS: atom_id res chain seq x y z
N MET A 1 -35.54 25.20 79.48
CA MET A 1 -34.60 24.43 78.62
C MET A 1 -33.64 23.68 79.52
N LYS A 2 -33.83 22.36 79.66
CA LYS A 2 -32.84 21.44 80.22
C LYS A 2 -32.97 20.13 79.47
N VAL A 3 -31.86 19.77 78.84
CA VAL A 3 -31.53 18.46 78.28
C VAL A 3 -30.85 17.67 79.41
N ILE A 4 -30.95 16.33 79.40
CA ILE A 4 -29.94 15.29 79.77
C ILE A 4 -30.69 13.94 79.67
N VAL A 5 -30.50 13.14 78.61
CA VAL A 5 -29.43 12.18 78.27
C VAL A 5 -29.37 10.98 79.24
N ILE A 6 -29.69 9.81 78.70
CA ILE A 6 -29.72 8.53 79.40
C ILE A 6 -28.96 7.49 78.55
N ARG A 7 -27.88 6.92 79.09
CA ARG A 7 -27.12 5.80 78.50
C ARG A 7 -26.93 4.74 79.58
N ALA A 8 -27.36 3.49 79.37
CA ALA A 8 -26.98 2.38 80.24
C ALA A 8 -26.23 1.30 79.48
N GLN A 9 -25.11 0.96 80.11
CA GLN A 9 -24.47 -0.33 80.08
C GLN A 9 -24.69 -0.91 81.48
N GLY A 10 -25.21 -2.14 81.59
CA GLY A 10 -25.34 -2.82 82.89
C GLY A 10 -26.70 -2.81 83.59
N GLY A 11 -27.80 -2.50 82.89
CA GLY A 11 -29.16 -2.69 83.39
C GLY A 11 -29.59 -1.70 84.48
N ILE A 12 -30.67 -0.96 84.22
CA ILE A 12 -31.31 0.07 85.06
C ILE A 12 -30.72 1.47 84.86
N LEU A 13 -31.56 2.37 84.35
CA LEU A 13 -31.26 3.77 84.08
C LEU A 13 -32.01 4.67 85.05
N PHE A 14 -31.25 5.52 85.74
CA PHE A 14 -31.74 6.60 86.58
C PHE A 14 -31.81 7.90 85.79
N VAL A 15 -32.86 8.70 86.03
CA VAL A 15 -32.92 10.10 85.62
C VAL A 15 -33.41 10.94 86.77
N ASP A 16 -32.51 11.76 87.30
CA ASP A 16 -32.84 12.86 88.19
C ASP A 16 -32.73 14.18 87.41
N THR A 17 -33.81 14.97 87.41
CA THR A 17 -33.72 16.40 87.07
C THR A 17 -34.14 17.23 88.26
N PHE A 18 -33.15 17.92 88.81
CA PHE A 18 -33.19 18.75 90.00
C PHE A 18 -33.86 20.10 89.73
N LEU A 19 -34.90 20.45 90.49
CA LEU A 19 -35.25 21.84 90.85
C LEU A 19 -36.20 21.88 92.06
N SER A 20 -35.64 22.34 93.17
CA SER A 20 -36.24 23.17 94.23
C SER A 20 -37.58 22.75 94.85
N GLY A 21 -37.49 22.29 96.09
CA GLY A 21 -38.27 22.94 97.16
C GLY A 21 -39.48 22.19 97.69
N ARG A 22 -39.21 21.44 98.77
CA ARG A 22 -40.03 21.29 99.98
C ARG A 22 -41.22 20.30 99.94
N GLU A 23 -40.98 19.21 100.66
CA GLU A 23 -41.90 18.21 101.19
C GLU A 23 -43.17 18.80 101.81
N ARG A 24 -44.30 18.11 101.64
CA ARG A 24 -45.26 17.82 102.72
C ARG A 24 -45.98 16.50 102.46
N THR A 25 -45.61 15.48 103.22
CA THR A 25 -46.41 14.28 103.47
C THR A 25 -47.55 14.63 104.43
N VAL A 26 -48.79 14.34 104.05
CA VAL A 26 -49.93 14.33 104.97
C VAL A 26 -50.42 12.89 105.11
N ARG A 27 -50.32 12.41 106.34
CA ARG A 27 -50.84 11.14 106.85
C ARG A 27 -52.34 11.34 107.11
N GLY A 28 -53.21 10.60 106.43
CA GLY A 28 -54.65 10.53 106.68
C GLY A 28 -55.05 9.08 106.99
N LYS A 29 -55.51 8.85 108.22
CA LYS A 29 -55.94 7.56 108.78
C LYS A 29 -57.20 7.03 108.06
N GLY A 30 -57.31 5.71 108.00
CA GLY A 30 -58.39 4.99 107.35
C GLY A 30 -59.76 5.11 108.03
N LEU A 31 -60.78 4.80 107.24
CA LEU A 31 -62.02 4.17 107.70
C LEU A 31 -62.46 3.19 106.60
N ASP A 32 -62.53 1.92 106.95
CA ASP A 32 -63.14 0.87 106.17
C ASP A 32 -64.64 1.14 106.01
N TYR A 33 -65.22 0.91 104.82
CA TYR A 33 -66.08 -0.25 104.56
C TYR A 33 -66.86 -0.14 103.23
N LEU A 34 -66.96 -1.31 102.59
CA LEU A 34 -67.88 -1.75 101.54
C LEU A 34 -67.71 -1.26 100.08
N ARG A 35 -66.95 -2.11 99.35
CA ARG A 35 -67.09 -2.54 97.95
C ARG A 35 -68.33 -1.99 97.20
N PRO A 36 -68.10 -1.34 96.03
CA PRO A 36 -68.33 -2.03 94.76
C PRO A 36 -67.18 -1.80 93.76
N GLY A 37 -66.00 -2.37 94.04
CA GLY A 37 -64.82 -2.24 93.17
C GLY A 37 -64.87 -3.03 91.85
N ALA A 38 -65.95 -3.78 91.59
CA ALA A 38 -66.03 -4.62 90.39
C ALA A 38 -66.48 -3.86 89.12
N ALA A 39 -67.27 -2.79 89.25
CA ALA A 39 -67.83 -2.08 88.09
C ALA A 39 -66.87 -1.02 87.51
N LEU A 40 -66.08 -0.35 88.37
CA LEU A 40 -65.10 0.65 87.92
C LEU A 40 -63.85 0.00 87.29
N CYS A 41 -63.46 -1.20 87.75
CA CYS A 41 -62.45 -2.01 87.07
C CYS A 41 -62.93 -2.52 85.71
N ALA A 42 -64.21 -2.88 85.55
CA ALA A 42 -64.72 -3.38 84.26
C ALA A 42 -64.76 -2.30 83.17
N LEU A 43 -65.04 -1.03 83.51
CA LEU A 43 -65.04 0.09 82.57
C LEU A 43 -63.62 0.60 82.21
N LEU A 44 -62.66 0.53 83.14
CA LEU A 44 -61.24 0.79 82.85
C LEU A 44 -60.59 -0.36 82.06
N LEU A 45 -61.01 -1.61 82.26
CA LEU A 45 -60.59 -2.76 81.45
C LEU A 45 -61.21 -2.75 80.04
N ALA A 46 -62.44 -2.27 79.88
CA ALA A 46 -63.08 -2.18 78.56
C ALA A 46 -62.46 -1.10 77.68
N ALA A 47 -62.07 0.05 78.26
CA ALA A 47 -61.36 1.11 77.53
C ALA A 47 -59.94 0.71 77.13
N THR A 48 -59.23 -0.09 77.94
CA THR A 48 -57.92 -0.65 77.56
C THR A 48 -58.03 -1.84 76.60
N ALA A 49 -59.10 -2.64 76.66
CA ALA A 49 -59.36 -3.72 75.72
C ALA A 49 -59.67 -3.20 74.30
N ASN A 50 -60.45 -2.11 74.19
CA ASN A 50 -60.73 -1.48 72.90
C ASN A 50 -59.50 -0.75 72.31
N ALA A 51 -58.66 -0.17 73.17
CA ALA A 51 -57.37 0.38 72.75
C ALA A 51 -56.39 -0.74 72.34
N ALA A 52 -56.38 -1.87 73.05
CA ALA A 52 -55.55 -3.03 72.75
C ALA A 52 -55.94 -3.71 71.42
N SER A 53 -57.24 -3.84 71.14
CA SER A 53 -57.73 -4.39 69.87
C SER A 53 -57.44 -3.47 68.68
N LEU A 54 -57.62 -2.15 68.83
CA LEU A 54 -57.22 -1.15 67.82
C LEU A 54 -55.69 -1.15 67.58
N THR A 55 -54.87 -1.33 68.61
CA THR A 55 -53.41 -1.46 68.44
C THR A 55 -52.99 -2.77 67.81
N ALA A 56 -53.72 -3.86 68.04
CA ALA A 56 -53.45 -5.16 67.42
C ALA A 56 -53.80 -5.15 65.93
N GLU A 57 -54.97 -4.60 65.57
CA GLU A 57 -55.43 -4.46 64.19
C GLU A 57 -54.56 -3.46 63.40
N ALA A 58 -54.13 -2.37 64.03
CA ALA A 58 -53.11 -1.48 63.46
C ALA A 58 -51.74 -2.18 63.28
N GLY A 59 -51.35 -3.06 64.20
CA GLY A 59 -50.12 -3.86 64.10
C GLY A 59 -50.18 -4.93 63.01
N ASP A 60 -51.34 -5.50 62.74
CA ASP A 60 -51.57 -6.46 61.65
C ASP A 60 -51.58 -5.75 60.29
N ALA A 61 -52.28 -4.62 60.18
CA ALA A 61 -52.25 -3.78 58.98
C ALA A 61 -50.83 -3.30 58.65
N GLN A 62 -50.05 -2.92 59.67
CA GLN A 62 -48.65 -2.50 59.49
C GLN A 62 -47.75 -3.65 59.03
N ARG A 63 -47.99 -4.88 59.49
CA ARG A 63 -47.26 -6.07 59.02
C ARG A 63 -47.60 -6.42 57.57
N GLN A 64 -48.88 -6.39 57.20
CA GLN A 64 -49.31 -6.58 55.82
C GLN A 64 -48.74 -5.52 54.87
N GLN A 65 -48.72 -4.26 55.31
CA GLN A 65 -48.13 -3.17 54.53
C GLN A 65 -46.61 -3.35 54.38
N ALA A 66 -45.91 -3.86 55.40
CA ALA A 66 -44.49 -4.17 55.32
C ALA A 66 -44.21 -5.34 54.36
N GLU A 67 -45.04 -6.39 54.34
CA GLU A 67 -44.91 -7.50 53.39
C GLU A 67 -45.15 -7.06 51.94
N LEU A 68 -46.18 -6.24 51.70
CA LEU A 68 -46.43 -5.66 50.38
C LEU A 68 -45.28 -4.75 49.95
N GLN A 69 -44.75 -3.93 50.86
CA GLN A 69 -43.61 -3.08 50.56
C GLN A 69 -42.37 -3.92 50.20
N ALA A 70 -42.12 -5.02 50.93
CA ALA A 70 -41.01 -5.92 50.62
C ALA A 70 -41.17 -6.61 49.25
N GLN A 71 -42.39 -6.95 48.83
CA GLN A 71 -42.67 -7.48 47.49
C GLN A 71 -42.46 -6.42 46.41
N ILE A 72 -42.89 -5.18 46.65
CA ILE A 72 -42.66 -4.05 45.74
C ILE A 72 -41.16 -3.80 45.60
N ASP A 73 -40.43 -3.75 46.71
CA ASP A 73 -38.98 -3.53 46.72
C ASP A 73 -38.25 -4.65 45.94
N ALA A 74 -38.67 -5.91 46.11
CA ALA A 74 -38.10 -7.05 45.37
C ALA A 74 -38.40 -6.98 43.87
N ALA A 75 -39.62 -6.62 43.47
CA ALA A 75 -40.00 -6.46 42.06
C ALA A 75 -39.29 -5.27 41.41
N ASP A 76 -39.08 -4.19 42.15
CA ASP A 76 -38.29 -3.03 41.72
C ASP A 76 -36.82 -3.40 41.51
N ASP A 77 -36.24 -4.20 42.41
CA ASP A 77 -34.87 -4.68 42.29
C ASP A 77 -34.68 -5.64 41.10
N GLU A 78 -35.64 -6.54 40.86
CA GLU A 78 -35.66 -7.40 39.67
C GLU A 78 -35.78 -6.57 38.38
N SER A 79 -36.69 -5.59 38.35
CA SER A 79 -36.86 -4.68 37.20
C SER A 79 -35.58 -3.87 36.92
N ARG A 80 -34.91 -3.40 37.98
CA ARG A 80 -33.61 -2.71 37.87
C ARG A 80 -32.53 -3.65 37.31
N ALA A 81 -32.48 -4.91 37.75
CA ALA A 81 -31.54 -5.90 37.24
C ALA A 81 -31.78 -6.21 35.76
N MET A 82 -33.05 -6.44 35.36
CA MET A 82 -33.41 -6.69 33.95
C MET A 82 -33.07 -5.50 33.04
N LEU A 83 -33.28 -4.25 33.51
CA LEU A 83 -32.90 -3.05 32.76
C LEU A 83 -31.37 -2.91 32.63
N ALA A 84 -30.61 -3.32 33.64
CA ALA A 84 -29.15 -3.32 33.57
C ALA A 84 -28.67 -4.36 32.54
N GLU A 85 -29.22 -5.57 32.57
CA GLU A 85 -28.90 -6.63 31.59
C GLU A 85 -29.28 -6.21 30.17
N LEU A 86 -30.47 -5.64 29.95
CA LEU A 86 -30.89 -5.15 28.64
C LEU A 86 -29.89 -4.12 28.08
N ARG A 87 -29.46 -3.16 28.91
CA ARG A 87 -28.47 -2.13 28.50
C ARG A 87 -27.12 -2.74 28.14
N GLU A 88 -26.67 -3.74 28.91
CA GLU A 88 -25.45 -4.48 28.61
C GLU A 88 -25.56 -5.21 27.27
N ARG A 89 -26.64 -5.95 27.05
CA ARG A 89 -26.93 -6.66 25.79
C ARG A 89 -26.99 -5.71 24.60
N GLU A 90 -27.69 -4.59 24.72
CA GLU A 90 -27.73 -3.59 23.67
C GLU A 90 -26.35 -3.00 23.36
N SER A 91 -25.51 -2.80 24.38
CA SER A 91 -24.14 -2.33 24.18
C SER A 91 -23.29 -3.36 23.45
N GLU A 92 -23.47 -4.65 23.78
CA GLU A 92 -22.82 -5.78 23.12
C GLU A 92 -23.26 -5.89 21.65
N THR A 93 -24.56 -5.79 21.38
CA THR A 93 -25.11 -5.77 20.01
C THR A 93 -24.53 -4.61 19.20
N ARG A 94 -24.55 -3.38 19.73
CA ARG A 94 -23.97 -2.22 19.04
C ARG A 94 -22.48 -2.40 18.75
N ARG A 95 -21.72 -2.98 19.68
CA ARG A 95 -20.29 -3.29 19.48
C ARG A 95 -20.10 -4.28 18.34
N LEU A 96 -20.88 -5.37 18.32
CA LEU A 96 -20.82 -6.41 17.29
C LEU A 96 -21.24 -5.87 15.92
N GLU A 97 -22.28 -5.02 15.85
CA GLU A 97 -22.71 -4.38 14.61
C GLU A 97 -21.65 -3.47 14.03
N GLN A 98 -21.00 -2.65 14.86
CA GLN A 98 -19.88 -1.79 14.44
C GLN A 98 -18.68 -2.61 13.97
N GLU A 99 -18.37 -3.70 14.67
CA GLU A 99 -17.29 -4.61 14.29
C GLU A 99 -17.59 -5.28 12.95
N ASN A 100 -18.81 -5.74 12.74
CA ASN A 100 -19.26 -6.33 11.48
C ASN A 100 -19.24 -5.29 10.33
N ALA A 101 -19.73 -4.08 10.58
CA ALA A 101 -19.70 -2.97 9.62
C ALA A 101 -18.27 -2.58 9.21
N ARG A 102 -17.27 -2.81 10.08
CA ARG A 102 -15.85 -2.63 9.75
C ARG A 102 -15.26 -3.82 9.00
N LEU A 103 -15.59 -5.05 9.40
CA LEU A 103 -14.97 -6.26 8.85
C LEU A 103 -15.49 -6.62 7.46
N VAL A 104 -16.78 -6.40 7.18
CA VAL A 104 -17.38 -6.76 5.88
C VAL A 104 -16.70 -6.05 4.70
N PRO A 105 -16.52 -4.72 4.70
CA PRO A 105 -15.80 -4.04 3.62
C PRO A 105 -14.36 -4.54 3.48
N HIS A 106 -13.67 -4.79 4.60
CA HIS A 106 -12.30 -5.28 4.58
C HIS A 106 -12.18 -6.67 3.93
N LEU A 107 -13.11 -7.58 4.21
CA LEU A 107 -13.16 -8.89 3.58
C LEU A 107 -13.45 -8.81 2.08
N VAL A 108 -14.34 -7.90 1.67
CA VAL A 108 -14.60 -7.64 0.24
C VAL A 108 -13.34 -7.12 -0.46
N GLU A 109 -12.62 -6.18 0.14
CA GLU A 109 -11.35 -5.68 -0.38
C GLU A 109 -10.29 -6.78 -0.49
N GLN A 110 -10.16 -7.63 0.53
CA GLN A 110 -9.23 -8.75 0.53
C GLN A 110 -9.58 -9.79 -0.55
N ALA A 111 -10.88 -10.09 -0.74
CA ALA A 111 -11.33 -10.99 -1.79
C ALA A 111 -11.00 -10.45 -3.19
N GLU A 112 -11.21 -9.15 -3.44
CA GLU A 112 -10.81 -8.52 -4.70
C GLU A 112 -9.29 -8.50 -4.89
N GLN A 113 -8.50 -8.30 -3.83
CA GLN A 113 -7.05 -8.41 -3.90
C GLN A 113 -6.58 -9.82 -4.25
N LEU A 114 -7.19 -10.85 -3.64
CA LEU A 114 -6.92 -12.25 -3.95
C LEU A 114 -7.21 -12.54 -5.42
N ARG A 115 -8.40 -12.17 -5.90
CA ARG A 115 -8.80 -12.38 -7.30
C ARG A 115 -7.86 -11.69 -8.29
N ARG A 116 -7.38 -10.48 -7.98
CA ARG A 116 -6.36 -9.79 -8.80
C ARG A 116 -5.02 -10.51 -8.82
N ARG A 117 -4.59 -11.07 -7.69
CA ARG A 117 -3.33 -11.83 -7.59
C ARG A 117 -3.43 -13.16 -8.33
N GLU A 118 -4.54 -13.87 -8.20
CA GLU A 118 -4.81 -15.11 -8.94
C GLU A 118 -4.77 -14.86 -10.45
N ALA A 119 -5.46 -13.82 -10.93
CA ALA A 119 -5.40 -13.44 -12.34
C ALA A 119 -3.97 -13.08 -12.80
N ALA A 120 -3.17 -12.42 -11.96
CA ALA A 120 -1.77 -12.14 -12.27
C ALA A 120 -0.92 -13.41 -12.34
N LEU A 121 -1.14 -14.38 -11.45
CA LEU A 121 -0.48 -15.69 -11.48
C LEU A 121 -0.83 -16.47 -12.75
N ASP A 122 -2.09 -16.46 -13.18
CA ASP A 122 -2.52 -17.11 -14.43
C ASP A 122 -1.77 -16.55 -15.66
N THR A 123 -1.57 -15.22 -15.71
CA THR A 123 -0.80 -14.59 -16.80
C THR A 123 0.70 -14.85 -16.73
N LEU A 124 1.21 -15.15 -15.53
CA LEU A 124 2.62 -15.36 -15.28
C LEU A 124 3.10 -16.67 -15.91
N ASP A 125 2.29 -17.72 -15.90
CA ASP A 125 2.61 -19.00 -16.53
C ASP A 125 2.73 -18.87 -18.06
N VAL A 126 1.79 -18.16 -18.69
CA VAL A 126 1.85 -17.84 -20.13
C VAL A 126 3.10 -17.04 -20.45
N THR A 127 3.41 -16.04 -19.61
CA THR A 127 4.59 -15.19 -19.80
C THR A 127 5.88 -15.98 -19.63
N ARG A 128 6.00 -16.83 -18.60
CA ARG A 128 7.16 -17.70 -18.37
C ARG A 128 7.39 -18.68 -19.49
N GLN A 129 6.32 -19.21 -20.11
CA GLN A 129 6.44 -20.09 -21.27
C GLN A 129 6.90 -19.33 -22.52
N ALA A 130 6.42 -18.10 -22.72
CA ALA A 130 6.78 -17.30 -23.89
C ALA A 130 8.17 -16.65 -23.78
N LEU A 131 8.61 -16.29 -22.57
CA LEU A 131 9.80 -15.47 -22.34
C LEU A 131 11.09 -16.04 -22.95
N PRO A 132 11.43 -17.34 -22.79
CA PRO A 132 12.64 -17.90 -23.41
C PRO A 132 12.62 -17.79 -24.94
N SER A 133 11.46 -18.00 -25.57
CA SER A 133 11.33 -17.87 -27.03
C SER A 133 11.49 -16.43 -27.52
N LEU A 134 10.95 -15.47 -26.75
CA LEU A 134 11.14 -14.04 -27.01
C LEU A 134 12.62 -13.66 -26.87
N GLN A 135 13.28 -14.08 -25.79
CA GLN A 135 14.71 -13.82 -25.55
C GLN A 135 15.56 -14.37 -26.70
N ALA A 136 15.34 -15.62 -27.11
CA ALA A 136 16.02 -16.22 -28.25
C ALA A 136 15.76 -15.45 -29.55
N SER A 137 14.52 -15.00 -29.79
CA SER A 137 14.18 -14.18 -30.95
C SER A 137 14.90 -12.83 -30.93
N LEU A 138 15.01 -12.17 -29.78
CA LEU A 138 15.72 -10.90 -29.64
C LEU A 138 17.22 -11.04 -29.93
N VAL A 139 17.84 -12.13 -29.50
CA VAL A 139 19.26 -12.40 -29.79
C VAL A 139 19.47 -12.72 -31.27
N ALA A 140 18.63 -13.57 -31.86
CA ALA A 140 18.70 -13.89 -33.28
C ALA A 140 18.49 -12.64 -34.17
N ARG A 141 17.55 -11.76 -33.80
CA ARG A 141 17.34 -10.48 -34.49
C ARG A 141 18.52 -9.54 -34.34
N LEU A 142 19.19 -9.54 -33.19
CA LEU A 142 20.38 -8.74 -32.94
C LEU A 142 21.53 -9.18 -33.85
N ASP A 143 21.76 -10.50 -33.96
CA ASP A 143 22.78 -11.05 -34.84
C ASP A 143 22.50 -10.71 -36.32
N ALA A 144 21.27 -10.96 -36.77
CA ALA A 144 20.83 -10.59 -38.11
C ALA A 144 20.94 -9.08 -38.38
N TRP A 145 20.67 -8.23 -37.38
CA TRP A 145 20.87 -6.79 -37.52
C TRP A 145 22.35 -6.47 -37.74
N VAL A 146 23.25 -7.00 -36.91
CA VAL A 146 24.70 -6.76 -37.05
C VAL A 146 25.20 -7.20 -38.44
N GLU A 147 24.66 -8.30 -38.97
CA GLU A 147 25.05 -8.83 -40.29
C GLU A 147 24.58 -7.95 -41.45
N ASN A 148 23.34 -7.46 -41.40
CA ASN A 148 22.72 -6.73 -42.52
C ASN A 148 22.93 -5.20 -42.47
N ASP A 149 23.69 -4.73 -41.49
CA ASP A 149 23.95 -3.31 -41.26
C ASP A 149 25.26 -2.84 -41.92
N LEU A 150 25.55 -1.54 -41.83
CA LEU A 150 26.83 -0.98 -42.30
C LEU A 150 28.01 -1.73 -41.65
N PRO A 151 29.09 -2.02 -42.42
CA PRO A 151 30.19 -2.88 -41.97
C PRO A 151 31.20 -2.14 -41.07
N PHE A 152 30.73 -1.52 -39.99
CA PHE A 152 31.59 -0.88 -38.99
C PHE A 152 31.78 -1.79 -37.78
N MET A 153 33.02 -1.81 -37.27
CA MET A 153 33.40 -2.51 -36.03
C MET A 153 32.85 -3.96 -35.95
N GLN A 154 32.70 -4.65 -37.09
CA GLN A 154 31.98 -5.93 -37.17
C GLN A 154 32.55 -6.97 -36.22
N SER A 155 33.88 -7.06 -36.10
CA SER A 155 34.53 -7.99 -35.18
C SER A 155 34.11 -7.75 -33.73
N GLN A 156 34.08 -6.48 -33.29
CA GLN A 156 33.69 -6.12 -31.92
C GLN A 156 32.20 -6.36 -31.68
N ARG A 157 31.36 -6.06 -32.66
CA ARG A 157 29.90 -6.23 -32.57
C ARG A 157 29.52 -7.71 -32.54
N ARG A 158 30.05 -8.54 -33.45
CA ARG A 158 29.84 -9.99 -33.45
C ARG A 158 30.40 -10.65 -32.19
N ALA A 159 31.58 -10.24 -31.71
CA ALA A 159 32.12 -10.75 -30.45
C ALA A 159 31.21 -10.45 -29.25
N ARG A 160 30.54 -9.29 -29.26
CA ARG A 160 29.57 -8.91 -28.22
C ARG A 160 28.31 -9.78 -28.27
N VAL A 161 27.80 -10.08 -29.46
CA VAL A 161 26.65 -10.99 -29.65
C VAL A 161 27.02 -12.39 -29.19
N ALA A 162 28.18 -12.92 -29.63
CA ALA A 162 28.66 -14.24 -29.20
C ALA A 162 28.85 -14.33 -27.68
N SER A 163 29.40 -13.29 -27.05
CA SER A 163 29.53 -13.25 -25.58
C SER A 163 28.17 -13.18 -24.86
N LEU A 164 27.17 -12.53 -25.45
CA LEU A 164 25.80 -12.55 -24.93
C LEU A 164 25.20 -13.96 -25.03
N GLU A 165 25.34 -14.63 -26.17
CA GLU A 165 24.86 -16.00 -26.37
C GLU A 165 25.48 -16.98 -25.37
N GLU A 166 26.80 -16.89 -25.16
CA GLU A 166 27.51 -17.70 -24.17
C GLU A 166 26.98 -17.44 -22.75
N ALA A 167 26.83 -16.16 -22.37
CA ALA A 167 26.33 -15.79 -21.05
C ALA A 167 24.87 -16.24 -20.81
N LEU A 168 24.03 -16.24 -21.83
CA LEU A 168 22.63 -16.70 -21.74
C LEU A 168 22.51 -18.23 -21.68
N GLY A 169 23.57 -18.96 -22.01
CA GLY A 169 23.67 -20.41 -21.84
C GLY A 169 23.85 -20.86 -20.39
N ASP A 170 24.15 -19.94 -19.47
CA ASP A 170 24.33 -20.23 -18.05
C ASP A 170 22.99 -20.60 -17.38
N PRO A 171 22.85 -21.83 -16.84
CA PRO A 171 21.63 -22.26 -16.15
C PRO A 171 21.39 -21.55 -14.81
N GLU A 172 22.41 -20.95 -14.19
CA GLU A 172 22.27 -20.24 -12.91
C GLU A 172 21.75 -18.81 -13.09
N LEU A 173 21.74 -18.29 -14.32
CA LEU A 173 21.34 -16.93 -14.64
C LEU A 173 19.82 -16.76 -14.61
N ASP A 174 19.32 -15.88 -13.73
CA ASP A 174 17.90 -15.56 -13.59
C ASP A 174 17.30 -14.89 -14.85
N ASP A 175 16.00 -15.06 -15.07
CA ASP A 175 15.29 -14.54 -16.22
C ASP A 175 15.33 -13.00 -16.31
N ALA A 176 15.32 -12.31 -15.16
CA ALA A 176 15.44 -10.85 -15.12
C ALA A 176 16.84 -10.41 -15.58
N GLU A 177 17.89 -11.06 -15.08
CA GLU A 177 19.27 -10.77 -15.45
C GLU A 177 19.54 -11.05 -16.94
N ARG A 178 18.97 -12.15 -17.47
CA ARG A 178 19.00 -12.46 -18.91
C ARG A 178 18.41 -11.33 -19.73
N MET A 179 17.21 -10.87 -19.38
CA MET A 179 16.54 -9.78 -20.09
C MET A 179 17.34 -8.47 -20.00
N GLU A 180 17.85 -8.12 -18.82
CA GLU A 180 18.69 -6.93 -18.64
C GLU A 180 19.93 -6.96 -19.53
N ARG A 181 20.62 -8.11 -19.61
CA ARG A 181 21.78 -8.29 -20.49
C ARG A 181 21.42 -8.12 -21.96
N ILE A 182 20.33 -8.73 -22.42
CA ILE A 182 19.83 -8.58 -23.79
C ILE A 182 19.56 -7.11 -24.10
N LEU A 183 18.80 -6.43 -23.23
CA LEU A 183 18.44 -5.02 -23.40
C LEU A 183 19.66 -4.09 -23.32
N ASN A 184 20.67 -4.41 -22.53
CA ASN A 184 21.93 -3.67 -22.48
C ASN A 184 22.68 -3.71 -23.81
N VAL A 185 22.75 -4.89 -24.44
CA VAL A 185 23.38 -5.02 -25.75
C VAL A 185 22.58 -4.30 -26.83
N TRP A 186 21.25 -4.44 -26.82
CA TRP A 186 20.36 -3.69 -27.71
C TRP A 186 20.52 -2.18 -27.57
N ARG A 187 20.54 -1.65 -26.34
CA ARG A 187 20.74 -0.21 -26.10
C ARG A 187 22.06 0.29 -26.70
N ARG A 188 23.13 -0.50 -26.57
CA ARG A 188 24.42 -0.16 -27.18
C ARG A 188 24.35 -0.17 -28.70
N GLU A 189 23.68 -1.15 -29.29
CA GLU A 189 23.50 -1.19 -30.75
C GLU A 189 22.65 -0.02 -31.25
N LEU A 190 21.61 0.37 -30.51
CA LEU A 190 20.77 1.53 -30.84
C LEU A 190 21.53 2.86 -30.68
N ALA A 191 22.46 2.97 -29.75
CA ALA A 191 23.31 4.16 -29.59
C ALA A 191 24.13 4.46 -30.84
N TYR A 192 24.58 3.42 -31.57
CA TYR A 192 25.21 3.61 -32.87
C TYR A 192 24.28 4.28 -33.90
N GLY A 193 22.96 4.29 -33.73
CA GLY A 193 22.08 5.08 -34.60
C GLY A 193 22.25 6.60 -34.44
N MET A 194 22.65 7.05 -33.25
CA MET A 194 22.61 8.45 -32.83
C MET A 194 24.00 9.10 -32.77
N GLU A 195 25.04 8.32 -32.54
CA GLU A 195 26.39 8.79 -32.31
C GLU A 195 27.19 8.98 -33.60
N MET A 196 28.19 9.86 -33.53
CA MET A 196 29.20 10.03 -34.57
C MET A 196 30.56 9.61 -34.02
N ASP A 197 31.24 8.71 -34.72
CA ASP A 197 32.52 8.13 -34.30
C ASP A 197 33.60 8.28 -35.36
N ALA A 198 34.85 8.35 -34.91
CA ALA A 198 36.01 8.28 -35.78
C ALA A 198 37.10 7.36 -35.21
N TRP A 199 37.65 6.49 -36.04
CA TRP A 199 38.74 5.59 -35.65
C TRP A 199 39.71 5.39 -36.81
N ARG A 200 40.90 4.84 -36.52
CA ARG A 200 41.85 4.41 -37.54
C ARG A 200 41.85 2.91 -37.63
N ASP A 201 41.78 2.40 -38.84
CA ASP A 201 42.02 0.99 -39.11
C ASP A 201 42.47 0.82 -40.56
N HIS A 202 42.74 -0.42 -40.94
CA HIS A 202 43.17 -0.76 -42.27
C HIS A 202 41.96 -1.09 -43.14
N LEU A 203 41.82 -0.39 -44.25
CA LEU A 203 40.92 -0.74 -45.32
C LEU A 203 41.59 -1.80 -46.21
N VAL A 204 40.87 -2.89 -46.45
CA VAL A 204 41.25 -3.93 -47.40
C VAL A 204 40.40 -3.71 -48.65
N LEU A 205 41.01 -3.18 -49.71
CA LEU A 205 40.34 -3.07 -51.01
C LEU A 205 40.63 -4.33 -51.82
N ALA A 206 39.57 -4.96 -52.34
CA ALA A 206 39.70 -5.97 -53.37
C ALA A 206 40.21 -5.28 -54.63
N ALA A 207 41.44 -5.57 -55.04
CA ALA A 207 41.96 -5.16 -56.33
C ALA A 207 41.61 -6.26 -57.35
N ASP A 208 41.13 -5.86 -58.52
CA ASP A 208 40.69 -6.77 -59.60
C ASP A 208 41.79 -7.74 -60.06
N ASP A 209 43.07 -7.42 -59.84
CA ASP A 209 44.17 -8.35 -60.10
C ASP A 209 45.33 -8.15 -59.11
N ALA A 210 45.72 -9.26 -58.46
CA ALA A 210 46.94 -9.45 -57.66
C ALA A 210 47.07 -8.68 -56.31
N ARG A 211 46.66 -9.37 -55.25
CA ARG A 211 46.84 -9.11 -53.81
C ARG A 211 45.99 -7.96 -53.23
N PRO A 212 45.26 -8.23 -52.11
CA PRO A 212 44.53 -7.19 -51.41
C PRO A 212 45.49 -6.12 -50.91
N THR A 213 45.25 -4.86 -51.31
CA THR A 213 46.04 -3.75 -50.80
C THR A 213 45.45 -3.32 -49.47
N ARG A 214 46.27 -3.43 -48.42
CA ARG A 214 45.92 -3.00 -47.06
C ARG A 214 46.40 -1.56 -46.88
N ARG A 215 45.48 -0.62 -46.70
CA ARG A 215 45.80 0.80 -46.52
C ARG A 215 45.25 1.30 -45.19
N GLU A 216 46.08 1.98 -44.41
CA GLU A 216 45.59 2.66 -43.20
C GLU A 216 44.70 3.84 -43.60
N VAL A 217 43.52 3.94 -42.98
CA VAL A 217 42.55 5.00 -43.24
C VAL A 217 41.93 5.50 -41.93
N ASP A 218 41.48 6.75 -41.94
CA ASP A 218 40.62 7.33 -40.92
C ASP A 218 39.16 7.06 -41.32
N TYR A 219 38.43 6.28 -40.52
CA TYR A 219 36.99 6.07 -40.68
C TYR A 219 36.20 7.17 -39.97
N LEU A 220 35.08 7.56 -40.59
CA LEU A 220 34.03 8.39 -39.98
C LEU A 220 32.71 7.62 -40.09
N ARG A 221 32.04 7.44 -38.96
CA ARG A 221 30.69 6.91 -38.89
C ARG A 221 29.77 8.02 -38.42
N LEU A 222 28.70 8.25 -39.16
CA LEU A 222 27.62 9.17 -38.78
C LEU A 222 26.36 8.34 -38.56
N GLY A 223 26.07 8.03 -37.30
CA GLY A 223 24.94 7.18 -36.96
C GLY A 223 24.98 5.84 -37.71
N ARG A 224 23.82 5.44 -38.24
CA ARG A 224 23.66 4.32 -39.18
C ARG A 224 23.33 4.79 -40.60
N VAL A 225 23.48 6.08 -40.86
CA VAL A 225 23.13 6.70 -42.15
C VAL A 225 24.33 6.88 -43.06
N GLY A 226 25.55 6.88 -42.51
CA GLY A 226 26.76 7.13 -43.27
C GLY A 226 27.99 6.47 -42.68
N LEU A 227 28.76 5.79 -43.52
CA LEU A 227 30.07 5.25 -43.22
C LEU A 227 31.06 5.69 -44.30
N TYR A 228 32.14 6.34 -43.88
CA TYR A 228 33.11 6.96 -44.76
C TYR A 228 34.53 6.59 -44.33
N TYR A 229 35.46 6.69 -45.27
CA TYR A 229 36.89 6.72 -44.95
C TYR A 229 37.60 7.86 -45.67
N LEU A 230 38.73 8.28 -45.11
CA LEU A 230 39.73 9.12 -45.75
C LEU A 230 41.12 8.53 -45.52
N THR A 231 41.99 8.63 -46.52
CA THR A 231 43.42 8.36 -46.31
C THR A 231 44.03 9.42 -45.39
N PRO A 232 45.13 9.13 -44.65
CA PRO A 232 45.77 10.10 -43.76
C PRO A 232 46.26 11.37 -44.47
N ASP A 233 46.62 11.28 -45.75
CA ASP A 233 46.96 12.43 -46.60
C ASP A 233 45.73 13.20 -47.11
N GLY A 234 44.52 12.66 -46.90
CA GLY A 234 43.23 13.23 -47.28
C GLY A 234 43.00 13.33 -48.78
N ARG A 235 43.81 12.65 -49.60
CA ARG A 235 43.73 12.68 -51.07
C ARG A 235 42.66 11.75 -51.60
N GLU A 236 42.48 10.60 -50.97
CA GLU A 236 41.49 9.59 -51.33
C GLU A 236 40.47 9.42 -50.20
N GLY A 237 39.26 9.02 -50.56
CA GLY A 237 38.18 8.75 -49.63
C GLY A 237 37.02 8.06 -50.31
N GLY A 238 36.20 7.38 -49.53
CA GLY A 238 35.03 6.68 -50.02
C GLY A 238 33.86 6.75 -49.05
N VAL A 239 32.66 6.56 -49.60
CA VAL A 239 31.42 6.29 -48.87
C VAL A 239 31.02 4.85 -49.11
N TRP A 240 30.60 4.15 -48.05
CA TRP A 240 30.02 2.82 -48.20
C TRP A 240 28.61 2.96 -48.75
N LEU A 241 28.28 2.27 -49.84
CA LEU A 241 26.92 2.18 -50.36
C LEU A 241 26.36 0.81 -50.02
N ALA A 242 25.32 0.78 -49.19
CA ALA A 242 24.73 -0.46 -48.70
C ALA A 242 24.09 -1.28 -49.83
N GLU A 243 23.47 -0.63 -50.82
CA GLU A 243 22.88 -1.30 -52.00
C GLU A 243 23.93 -1.99 -52.87
N GLU A 244 25.11 -1.39 -53.01
CA GLU A 244 26.21 -1.95 -53.81
C GLU A 244 27.10 -2.91 -53.01
N GLY A 245 26.96 -2.93 -51.68
CA GLY A 245 27.83 -3.70 -50.79
C GLY A 245 29.31 -3.31 -50.93
N GLY A 246 29.60 -2.04 -51.22
CA GLY A 246 30.93 -1.60 -51.63
C GLY A 246 31.22 -0.13 -51.35
N TRP A 247 32.48 0.25 -51.59
CA TRP A 247 32.95 1.63 -51.44
C TRP A 247 32.87 2.39 -52.77
N ALA A 248 32.16 3.51 -52.77
CA ALA A 248 32.16 4.48 -53.86
C ALA A 248 33.11 5.65 -53.55
N PRO A 249 33.85 6.18 -54.55
CA PRO A 249 34.79 7.27 -54.33
C PRO A 249 34.09 8.59 -54.01
N LEU A 250 34.67 9.37 -53.10
CA LEU A 250 34.20 10.71 -52.75
C LEU A 250 34.86 11.79 -53.61
N ASP A 251 34.09 12.78 -54.05
CA ASP A 251 34.61 13.97 -54.73
C ASP A 251 35.36 14.92 -53.77
N ASP A 252 36.02 15.94 -54.31
CA ASP A 252 36.84 16.87 -53.54
C ASP A 252 36.05 17.63 -52.46
N GLN A 253 34.77 17.93 -52.72
CA GLN A 253 33.91 18.65 -51.78
C GLN A 253 33.49 17.73 -50.64
N GLN A 254 33.03 16.52 -50.95
CA GLN A 254 32.65 15.51 -49.98
C GLN A 254 33.84 15.12 -49.10
N ARG A 255 35.05 14.97 -49.66
CA ARG A 255 36.27 14.71 -48.86
C ARG A 255 36.57 15.84 -47.87
N ARG A 256 36.27 17.10 -48.22
CA ARG A 256 36.40 18.23 -47.26
C ARG A 256 35.38 18.13 -46.13
N GLU A 257 34.14 17.73 -46.44
CA GLU A 257 33.08 17.53 -45.44
C GLU A 257 33.40 16.35 -44.51
N VAL A 258 33.86 15.21 -45.03
CA VAL A 258 34.29 14.08 -44.19
C VAL A 258 35.45 14.50 -43.28
N ARG A 259 36.39 15.30 -43.78
CA ARG A 259 37.49 15.83 -42.95
C ARG A 259 37.00 16.76 -41.84
N LYS A 260 35.91 17.52 -42.05
CA LYS A 260 35.25 18.30 -40.98
C LYS A 260 34.62 17.36 -39.96
N GLY A 261 33.86 16.36 -40.41
CA GLY A 261 33.24 15.36 -39.56
C GLY A 261 34.24 14.60 -38.69
N LEU A 262 35.39 14.18 -39.26
CA LEU A 262 36.48 13.54 -38.50
C LEU A 262 37.02 14.43 -37.37
N ARG A 263 37.12 15.75 -37.59
CA ARG A 263 37.55 16.67 -36.54
C ARG A 263 36.48 16.84 -35.47
N MET A 264 35.20 16.90 -35.86
CA MET A 264 34.09 16.98 -34.92
C MET A 264 33.97 15.72 -34.07
N ALA A 265 34.08 14.53 -34.68
CA ALA A 265 34.02 13.23 -33.98
C ALA A 265 35.19 13.01 -33.01
N ARG A 266 36.30 13.73 -33.20
CA ARG A 266 37.47 13.73 -32.31
C ARG A 266 37.42 14.87 -31.28
N ASP A 267 36.28 15.55 -31.14
CA ASP A 267 36.06 16.73 -30.30
C ASP A 267 37.02 17.89 -30.58
N GLN A 268 37.58 17.96 -31.78
CA GLN A 268 38.50 19.02 -32.19
C GLN A 268 37.77 20.25 -32.76
N ARG A 269 36.44 20.22 -32.84
CA ARG A 269 35.61 21.29 -33.40
C ARG A 269 34.18 21.24 -32.85
N ALA A 270 33.53 22.40 -32.75
CA ALA A 270 32.11 22.51 -32.42
C ALA A 270 31.21 21.85 -33.49
N PRO A 271 29.99 21.40 -33.12
CA PRO A 271 29.04 20.84 -34.05
C PRO A 271 28.69 21.80 -35.20
N GLU A 272 28.79 21.33 -36.43
CA GLU A 272 28.43 22.05 -37.65
C GLU A 272 27.61 21.15 -38.59
N LEU A 273 26.88 21.75 -39.52
CA LEU A 273 26.17 21.00 -40.55
C LEU A 273 27.16 20.39 -41.55
N LEU A 274 27.01 19.10 -41.82
CA LEU A 274 27.78 18.35 -42.82
C LEU A 274 26.87 18.02 -44.00
N GLN A 275 27.40 18.18 -45.22
CA GLN A 275 26.72 17.73 -46.45
C GLN A 275 27.45 16.52 -46.99
N LEU A 276 26.94 15.33 -46.68
CA LEU A 276 27.56 14.05 -47.04
C LEU A 276 26.56 13.13 -47.75
N PRO A 277 27.02 12.30 -48.69
CA PRO A 277 26.18 11.30 -49.32
C PRO A 277 25.77 10.23 -48.31
N VAL A 278 24.51 9.80 -48.33
CA VAL A 278 24.03 8.74 -47.42
C VAL A 278 24.48 7.36 -47.90
N SER A 279 24.80 6.48 -46.95
CA SER A 279 25.19 5.10 -47.21
C SER A 279 24.01 4.16 -47.45
N GLN A 280 22.85 4.49 -46.88
CA GLN A 280 21.62 3.71 -46.99
C GLN A 280 20.72 4.34 -48.05
N PRO A 281 19.95 3.53 -48.81
CA PRO A 281 18.93 4.09 -49.69
C PRO A 281 17.88 4.84 -48.87
N LEU A 282 17.46 5.99 -49.40
CA LEU A 282 16.34 6.72 -48.81
C LEU A 282 15.06 6.03 -49.29
N GLU A 283 14.45 5.21 -48.43
CA GLU A 283 13.07 4.81 -48.62
C GLU A 283 12.21 6.08 -48.58
N ARG A 284 11.75 6.52 -49.75
CA ARG A 284 10.62 7.45 -49.82
C ARG A 284 9.37 6.62 -49.58
N GLU A 285 8.70 6.87 -48.47
CA GLU A 285 7.28 6.55 -48.38
C GLU A 285 6.54 7.38 -49.44
N ASP A 286 6.27 6.80 -50.61
CA ASP A 286 5.28 7.30 -51.55
C ASP A 286 3.87 6.98 -51.00
N GLY A 287 3.52 7.58 -49.85
CA GLY A 287 2.20 7.51 -49.24
C GLY A 287 1.30 8.63 -49.77
N PRO A 288 0.02 8.37 -50.14
CA PRO A 288 -0.83 9.38 -50.73
C PRO A 288 -1.30 10.38 -49.66
N LEU A 289 -0.64 11.53 -49.56
CA LEU A 289 -1.12 12.70 -48.79
C LEU A 289 -1.98 13.65 -49.64
N SER A 290 -2.65 13.13 -50.67
CA SER A 290 -3.63 13.89 -51.45
C SER A 290 -4.89 13.04 -51.66
N GLY A 291 -5.62 12.82 -50.58
CA GLY A 291 -7.03 12.46 -50.59
C GLY A 291 -7.82 13.69 -50.19
N GLU A 292 -8.52 14.26 -51.16
CA GLU A 292 -9.31 15.47 -51.11
C GLU A 292 -10.24 15.56 -49.89
N VAL A 293 -10.18 16.69 -49.18
CA VAL A 293 -11.33 17.18 -48.42
C VAL A 293 -12.30 17.75 -49.45
N GLY A 294 -13.11 16.88 -50.05
CA GLY A 294 -14.22 17.20 -50.94
C GLY A 294 -15.54 17.13 -50.18
N ALA A 295 -16.24 18.27 -50.20
CA ALA A 295 -17.55 18.62 -49.62
C ALA A 295 -18.63 17.53 -49.54
#